data_AF-A0A2G8L3I0-F1
#
_entry.id   AF-A0A2G8L3I0-F1
#
_cell.length_a   1.000
_cell.length_b   1.000
_cell.length_c   1.000
_cell.angle_alpha   90.00
_cell.angle_beta   90.00
_cell.angle_gamma   90.00
#
_symmetry.space_group_name_H-M   'P 1'
#
loop_
_entity.id
_entity.type
_entity.pdbx_description
1 polymer ?
#
loop_
_entity_poly.entity_id
_entity_poly.type
_entity_poly.pdbx_seq_one_letter_code
_entity_poly.pdbx_strand_id
1 'polypeptide(L)'
;MTGICLRYEQIQSVLDINEQIMSFPILHQDGVSSFRDLCAEWNTSCVLNPLLLYLNNTVHSSTHSSEPQYAISVPYPKIIDESGTEHFIDYYVGDALVVNGSVSDARFLLVEYFLRGGPDEELSRTWERAIVEHLSNREFPLVEVAFSASDSLDQAQEELLSSAVANFIGMVVLMTVLAMFTCMMLRDNVMSKPWLPLVAVVTVAMAVVSAMGLLSFCGLPFNQAALLMPFLLLWTGLHHVFFMISTWRCNNFSSDIKETIQETLEVTGTSITIATLTEIVIFFICATSSVPVIRAFCRTPV
;
A
#
# COMPACT_ATOMS: atom_id res chain seq x y z
N MET A 1 6.38 -14.94 -29.98
CA MET A 1 5.24 -15.26 -29.11
C MET A 1 4.06 -14.44 -29.61
N THR A 2 3.21 -15.05 -30.42
CA THR A 2 2.04 -14.41 -31.05
C THR A 2 0.96 -14.31 -29.99
N GLY A 3 0.73 -13.10 -29.49
CA GLY A 3 -0.32 -12.80 -28.52
C GLY A 3 -1.65 -12.76 -29.26
N ILE A 4 -2.41 -13.84 -29.15
CA ILE A 4 -3.77 -13.89 -29.66
C ILE A 4 -4.58 -14.19 -28.41
N CYS A 5 -5.39 -13.24 -27.94
CA CYS A 5 -6.41 -13.48 -26.90
C CYS A 5 -7.81 -13.69 -27.50
N LEU A 6 -7.95 -13.55 -28.83
CA LEU A 6 -9.23 -13.54 -29.54
C LEU A 6 -9.56 -14.86 -30.26
N ARG A 7 -8.82 -15.95 -30.00
CA ARG A 7 -9.21 -17.27 -30.51
C ARG A 7 -10.43 -17.75 -29.75
N TYR A 8 -11.26 -18.53 -30.45
CA TYR A 8 -12.47 -19.12 -29.88
C TYR A 8 -12.19 -19.89 -28.58
N GLU A 9 -11.17 -20.76 -28.55
CA GLU A 9 -10.82 -21.56 -27.36
C GLU A 9 -10.40 -20.70 -26.15
N GLN A 10 -9.72 -19.58 -26.40
CA GLN A 10 -9.26 -18.68 -25.33
C GLN A 10 -10.42 -17.86 -24.79
N ILE A 11 -11.29 -17.34 -25.67
CA ILE A 11 -12.49 -16.61 -25.25
C ILE A 11 -13.44 -17.54 -24.50
N GLN A 12 -13.60 -18.79 -24.94
CA GLN A 12 -14.37 -19.78 -24.19
C GLN A 12 -13.78 -19.98 -22.78
N SER A 13 -12.45 -20.14 -22.68
CA SER A 13 -11.78 -20.23 -21.38
C SER A 13 -11.99 -18.98 -20.51
N VAL A 14 -12.00 -17.78 -21.09
CA VAL A 14 -12.28 -16.52 -20.36
C VAL A 14 -13.74 -16.48 -19.88
N LEU A 15 -14.69 -16.91 -20.70
CA LEU A 15 -16.11 -16.99 -20.31
C LEU A 15 -16.35 -18.03 -19.20
N ASP A 16 -15.66 -19.18 -19.26
CA ASP A 16 -15.73 -20.21 -18.22
C ASP A 16 -15.17 -19.70 -16.89
N ILE A 17 -14.09 -18.90 -16.92
CA ILE A 17 -13.53 -18.21 -15.74
C ILE A 17 -14.53 -17.18 -15.20
N ASN A 18 -15.15 -16.40 -16.09
CA ASN A 18 -16.17 -15.42 -15.70
C ASN A 18 -17.37 -16.08 -15.00
N GLU A 19 -17.88 -17.20 -15.50
CA GLU A 19 -18.98 -17.92 -14.82
C GLU A 19 -18.56 -18.45 -13.44
N GLN A 20 -17.31 -18.89 -13.28
CA GLN A 20 -16.78 -19.26 -11.96
C GLN A 20 -16.72 -18.07 -11.00
N ILE A 21 -16.27 -16.91 -11.47
CA ILE A 21 -16.24 -15.68 -10.68
C ILE A 21 -17.67 -15.27 -10.29
N MET A 22 -18.60 -15.24 -11.26
CA MET A 22 -19.99 -14.82 -11.02
C MET A 22 -20.73 -15.74 -10.04
N SER A 23 -20.41 -17.04 -10.03
CA SER A 23 -21.05 -18.05 -9.18
C SER A 23 -20.32 -18.31 -7.85
N PHE A 24 -19.19 -17.64 -7.61
CA PHE A 24 -18.36 -17.89 -6.42
C PHE A 24 -19.11 -17.54 -5.12
N PRO A 25 -19.40 -18.53 -4.25
CA PRO A 25 -20.18 -18.30 -3.05
C PRO A 25 -19.28 -17.89 -1.88
N ILE A 26 -19.72 -16.90 -1.10
CA ILE A 26 -19.17 -16.61 0.21
C ILE A 26 -20.22 -16.83 1.31
N LEU A 27 -19.80 -17.47 2.39
CA LEU A 27 -20.63 -17.71 3.57
C LEU A 27 -20.62 -16.46 4.45
N HIS A 28 -21.80 -15.88 4.65
CA HIS A 28 -22.04 -14.78 5.59
C HIS A 28 -23.04 -15.22 6.67
N GLN A 29 -23.12 -14.46 7.78
CA GLN A 29 -23.97 -14.82 8.92
C GLN A 29 -25.47 -14.92 8.56
N ASP A 30 -25.90 -14.17 7.54
CA ASP A 30 -27.30 -14.12 7.07
C ASP A 30 -27.59 -14.92 5.79
N GLY A 31 -26.60 -15.65 5.24
CA GLY A 31 -26.80 -16.47 4.04
C GLY A 31 -25.55 -16.69 3.18
N VAL A 32 -25.75 -17.29 2.01
CA VAL A 32 -24.71 -17.41 0.97
C VAL A 32 -24.89 -16.26 -0.01
N SER A 33 -23.86 -15.43 -0.17
CA SER A 33 -23.86 -14.33 -1.12
C SER A 33 -22.93 -14.65 -2.29
N SER A 34 -23.33 -14.24 -3.49
CA SER A 34 -22.55 -14.37 -4.73
C SER A 34 -22.20 -13.00 -5.30
N PHE A 35 -21.39 -12.96 -6.36
CA PHE A 35 -21.11 -11.70 -7.06
C PHE A 35 -22.38 -10.95 -7.48
N ARG A 36 -23.43 -11.68 -7.88
CA ARG A 36 -24.69 -11.10 -8.35
C ARG A 36 -25.41 -10.30 -7.27
N ASP A 37 -25.18 -10.63 -6.01
CA ASP A 37 -25.78 -9.94 -4.86
C ASP A 37 -24.92 -8.75 -4.40
N LEU A 38 -23.61 -8.81 -4.66
CA LEU A 38 -22.61 -7.83 -4.21
C LEU A 38 -22.22 -6.80 -5.26
N CYS A 39 -22.63 -6.97 -6.51
CA CYS A 39 -22.22 -6.08 -7.57
C CYS A 39 -22.84 -4.68 -7.45
N ALA A 40 -22.16 -3.72 -8.07
CA ALA A 40 -22.66 -2.36 -8.23
C ALA A 40 -23.92 -2.37 -9.09
N GLU A 41 -24.98 -1.72 -8.61
CA GLU A 41 -26.25 -1.63 -9.32
C GLU A 41 -26.38 -0.29 -10.04
N TRP A 42 -26.79 -0.34 -11.30
CA TRP A 42 -27.25 0.80 -12.07
C TRP A 42 -28.69 0.54 -12.52
N ASN A 43 -29.61 1.41 -12.11
CA ASN A 43 -31.04 1.28 -12.46
C ASN A 43 -31.63 -0.10 -12.11
N THR A 44 -31.34 -0.60 -10.90
CA THR A 44 -31.76 -1.91 -10.35
C THR A 44 -31.16 -3.16 -11.01
N SER A 45 -30.19 -3.00 -11.91
CA SER A 45 -29.46 -4.08 -12.55
C SER A 45 -27.97 -4.02 -12.25
N CYS A 46 -27.33 -5.18 -12.15
CA CYS A 46 -25.89 -5.31 -11.97
C CYS A 46 -25.11 -4.69 -13.14
N VAL A 47 -24.08 -3.90 -12.86
CA VAL A 47 -23.16 -3.39 -13.89
C VAL A 47 -22.18 -4.48 -14.27
N LEU A 48 -22.42 -5.09 -15.43
CA LEU A 48 -21.57 -6.14 -15.99
C LEU A 48 -20.56 -5.57 -16.99
N ASN A 49 -19.47 -6.29 -17.21
CA ASN A 49 -18.47 -5.90 -18.18
C ASN A 49 -19.06 -5.99 -19.61
N PRO A 50 -19.10 -4.89 -20.38
CA PRO A 50 -19.76 -4.86 -21.68
C PRO A 50 -19.03 -5.72 -22.72
N LEU A 51 -17.70 -5.87 -22.61
CA LEU A 51 -16.92 -6.73 -23.51
C LEU A 51 -17.29 -8.20 -23.31
N LEU A 52 -17.44 -8.66 -22.07
CA LEU A 52 -17.84 -10.04 -21.78
C LEU A 52 -19.24 -10.36 -22.27
N LEU A 53 -20.20 -9.42 -22.14
CA LEU A 53 -21.55 -9.59 -22.67
C LEU A 53 -21.53 -9.78 -24.19
N TYR A 54 -20.77 -8.93 -24.91
CA TYR A 54 -20.61 -9.05 -26.35
C TYR A 54 -19.97 -10.40 -26.73
N LEU A 55 -18.89 -10.81 -26.06
CA LEU A 55 -18.21 -12.07 -26.32
C LEU A 55 -19.12 -13.27 -26.09
N ASN A 56 -19.89 -13.30 -25.00
CA ASN A 56 -20.83 -14.38 -24.71
C ASN A 56 -21.88 -14.53 -25.82
N ASN A 57 -22.48 -13.41 -26.25
CA ASN A 57 -23.47 -13.39 -27.33
C ASN A 57 -22.88 -13.83 -28.69
N THR A 58 -21.66 -13.39 -29.02
CA THR A 58 -20.98 -13.82 -30.25
C THR A 58 -20.61 -15.30 -30.24
N VAL A 59 -20.16 -15.84 -29.11
CA VAL A 59 -19.89 -17.28 -28.96
C VAL A 59 -21.17 -18.09 -29.10
N HIS A 60 -22.24 -17.68 -28.43
CA HIS A 60 -23.53 -18.38 -28.48
C HIS A 60 -24.12 -18.40 -29.89
N SER A 61 -24.12 -17.26 -30.58
CA SER A 61 -24.57 -17.18 -31.99
C SER A 61 -23.69 -18.02 -32.93
N SER A 62 -22.38 -18.09 -32.69
CA SER A 62 -21.46 -18.89 -33.51
C SER A 62 -21.69 -20.39 -33.39
N THR A 63 -22.13 -20.89 -32.22
CA THR A 63 -22.48 -22.32 -32.05
C THR A 63 -23.68 -22.76 -32.90
N HIS A 64 -24.53 -21.82 -33.33
CA HIS A 64 -25.66 -22.08 -34.22
C HIS A 64 -25.32 -21.90 -35.71
N SER A 65 -24.11 -21.46 -36.03
CA SER A 65 -23.65 -21.24 -37.41
C SER A 65 -22.85 -22.42 -37.95
N SER A 66 -23.03 -22.74 -39.24
CA SER A 66 -22.43 -23.90 -39.91
C SER A 66 -20.97 -23.70 -40.35
N GLU A 67 -20.34 -22.56 -40.06
CA GLU A 67 -18.93 -22.27 -40.36
C GLU A 67 -18.12 -22.11 -39.05
N PRO A 68 -17.00 -22.84 -38.88
CA PRO A 68 -16.15 -22.69 -37.71
C PRO A 68 -15.39 -21.35 -37.76
N GLN A 69 -15.81 -20.38 -36.95
CA GLN A 69 -15.03 -19.17 -36.72
C GLN A 69 -13.86 -19.47 -35.77
N TYR A 70 -12.65 -19.45 -36.31
CA TYR A 70 -11.42 -19.68 -35.53
C TYR A 70 -11.01 -18.47 -34.66
N ALA A 71 -11.51 -17.27 -34.98
CA ALA A 71 -11.23 -16.03 -34.25
C ALA A 71 -12.49 -15.15 -34.22
N ILE A 72 -12.72 -14.50 -33.07
CA ILE A 72 -13.87 -13.62 -32.87
C ILE A 72 -13.47 -12.20 -33.23
N SER A 73 -14.24 -11.57 -34.13
CA SER A 73 -14.02 -10.19 -34.53
C SER A 73 -14.80 -9.25 -33.60
N VAL A 74 -14.08 -8.33 -32.96
CA VAL A 74 -14.66 -7.36 -32.02
C VAL A 74 -14.66 -5.97 -32.66
N PRO A 75 -15.81 -5.28 -32.81
CA PRO A 75 -15.89 -3.92 -33.33
C PRO A 75 -15.09 -2.93 -32.46
N TYR A 76 -14.33 -2.03 -33.09
CA TYR A 76 -13.48 -1.05 -32.40
C TYR A 76 -13.72 0.37 -32.92
N PRO A 77 -13.77 1.42 -32.08
CA PRO A 77 -13.46 1.46 -30.64
C PRO A 77 -14.66 1.26 -29.71
N LYS A 78 -15.85 1.01 -30.26
CA LYS A 78 -17.10 0.89 -29.50
C LYS A 78 -17.89 -0.35 -29.89
N ILE A 79 -18.57 -0.91 -28.91
CA ILE A 79 -19.60 -1.93 -29.09
C ILE A 79 -20.96 -1.33 -28.76
N ILE A 80 -21.99 -1.86 -29.42
CA ILE A 80 -23.38 -1.45 -29.19
C ILE A 80 -24.04 -2.65 -28.51
N ASP A 81 -24.55 -2.42 -27.32
CA ASP A 81 -25.29 -3.41 -26.57
C ASP A 81 -26.68 -3.66 -27.19
N GLU A 82 -27.36 -4.75 -26.81
CA GLU A 82 -28.72 -5.06 -27.26
C GLU A 82 -29.73 -3.94 -26.95
N SER A 83 -29.45 -3.17 -25.88
CA SER A 83 -30.20 -1.97 -25.50
C SER A 83 -29.99 -0.76 -26.41
N GLY A 84 -29.05 -0.83 -27.36
CA GLY A 84 -28.64 0.30 -28.21
C GLY A 84 -27.67 1.27 -27.56
N THR A 85 -27.18 0.95 -26.35
CA THR A 85 -26.20 1.78 -25.64
C THR A 85 -24.80 1.57 -26.21
N GLU A 86 -24.08 2.67 -26.48
CA GLU A 86 -22.70 2.60 -26.96
C GLU A 86 -21.72 2.49 -25.78
N HIS A 87 -20.90 1.45 -25.79
CA HIS A 87 -19.82 1.25 -24.81
C HIS A 87 -18.47 1.36 -25.51
N PHE A 88 -17.60 2.24 -25.02
CA PHE A 88 -16.23 2.33 -25.48
C PHE A 88 -15.42 1.15 -24.92
N ILE A 89 -14.67 0.47 -25.79
CA ILE A 89 -13.88 -0.71 -25.46
C ILE A 89 -12.38 -0.54 -25.67
N ASP A 90 -11.97 0.68 -26.00
CA ASP A 90 -10.56 1.06 -26.14
C ASP A 90 -9.73 0.77 -24.89
N TYR A 91 -10.35 0.93 -23.71
CA TYR A 91 -9.71 0.60 -22.43
C TYR A 91 -9.62 -0.90 -22.15
N TYR A 92 -10.56 -1.71 -22.65
CA TYR A 92 -10.62 -3.14 -22.35
C TYR A 92 -9.71 -4.00 -23.24
N VAL A 93 -9.24 -3.47 -24.37
CA VAL A 93 -8.45 -4.22 -25.35
C VAL A 93 -7.07 -3.59 -25.52
N GLY A 94 -6.05 -4.39 -25.25
CA GLY A 94 -4.67 -3.97 -25.22
C GLY A 94 -3.81 -4.42 -26.39
N ASP A 95 -2.99 -3.51 -26.91
CA ASP A 95 -2.07 -3.75 -28.04
C ASP A 95 -2.82 -4.40 -29.22
N ALA A 96 -3.96 -3.81 -29.56
CA ALA A 96 -4.89 -4.34 -30.53
C ALA A 96 -4.50 -3.95 -31.97
N LEU A 97 -4.49 -4.94 -32.87
CA LEU A 97 -4.41 -4.71 -34.31
C LEU A 97 -5.82 -4.54 -34.85
N VAL A 98 -6.12 -3.32 -35.31
CA VAL A 98 -7.43 -2.96 -35.86
C VAL A 98 -7.36 -2.98 -37.38
N VAL A 99 -8.18 -3.82 -38.02
CA VAL A 99 -8.33 -3.91 -39.47
C VAL A 99 -9.79 -3.62 -39.82
N ASN A 100 -10.02 -2.64 -40.69
CA ASN A 100 -11.37 -2.26 -41.16
C ASN A 100 -12.38 -1.98 -40.02
N GLY A 101 -11.92 -1.36 -38.93
CA GLY A 101 -12.79 -0.99 -37.80
C GLY A 101 -13.13 -2.13 -36.84
N SER A 102 -12.47 -3.29 -36.96
CA SER A 102 -12.58 -4.40 -36.01
C SER A 102 -11.20 -4.85 -35.53
N VAL A 103 -11.12 -5.29 -34.28
CA VAL A 103 -9.92 -5.90 -33.71
C VAL A 103 -9.75 -7.28 -34.32
N SER A 104 -8.65 -7.48 -35.06
CA SER A 104 -8.25 -8.78 -35.59
C SER A 104 -7.32 -9.54 -34.64
N ASP A 105 -6.53 -8.81 -33.84
CA ASP A 105 -5.60 -9.38 -32.89
C ASP A 105 -5.47 -8.49 -31.66
N ALA A 106 -5.24 -9.08 -30.49
CA ALA A 106 -5.05 -8.35 -29.23
C ALA A 106 -4.17 -9.15 -28.29
N ARG A 107 -3.24 -8.46 -27.60
CA ARG A 107 -2.32 -9.12 -26.66
C ARG A 107 -2.91 -9.31 -25.28
N PHE A 108 -3.71 -8.37 -24.80
CA PHE A 108 -4.32 -8.45 -23.48
C PHE A 108 -5.77 -7.97 -23.51
N LEU A 109 -6.58 -8.58 -22.65
CA LEU A 109 -7.95 -8.18 -22.38
C LEU A 109 -8.03 -7.79 -20.92
N LEU A 110 -8.63 -6.64 -20.64
CA LEU A 110 -8.91 -6.20 -19.28
C LEU A 110 -10.38 -6.49 -18.97
N VAL A 111 -10.60 -7.17 -17.86
CA VAL A 111 -11.94 -7.50 -17.35
C VAL A 111 -12.08 -6.90 -15.96
N GLU A 112 -13.09 -6.05 -15.80
CA GLU A 112 -13.40 -5.37 -14.54
C GLU A 112 -14.73 -5.85 -13.98
N TYR A 113 -14.76 -6.00 -12.65
CA TYR A 113 -15.96 -6.37 -11.88
C TYR A 113 -16.21 -5.27 -10.85
N PHE A 114 -17.32 -4.55 -10.98
CA PHE A 114 -17.67 -3.48 -10.04
C PHE A 114 -18.47 -4.04 -8.86
N LEU A 115 -17.90 -3.92 -7.66
CA LEU A 115 -18.55 -4.29 -6.40
C LEU A 115 -19.23 -3.06 -5.76
N ARG A 116 -20.25 -3.32 -4.93
CA ARG A 116 -20.97 -2.29 -4.19
C ARG A 116 -20.12 -1.77 -3.03
N GLY A 117 -19.98 -0.44 -2.96
CA GLY A 117 -19.39 0.28 -1.82
C GLY A 117 -20.45 0.75 -0.81
N GLY A 118 -20.01 1.17 0.39
CA GLY A 118 -20.87 1.69 1.45
C GLY A 118 -21.07 0.70 2.61
N PRO A 119 -22.31 0.42 3.06
CA PRO A 119 -22.55 -0.43 4.22
C PRO A 119 -22.08 -1.88 4.03
N ASP A 120 -22.08 -2.39 2.80
CA ASP A 120 -21.68 -3.75 2.45
C ASP A 120 -20.20 -3.86 2.02
N GLU A 121 -19.43 -2.78 2.17
CA GLU A 121 -18.06 -2.70 1.66
C GLU A 121 -17.12 -3.75 2.27
N GLU A 122 -17.28 -4.05 3.56
CA GLU A 122 -16.47 -5.08 4.23
C GLU A 122 -16.76 -6.48 3.67
N LEU A 123 -18.02 -6.76 3.33
CA LEU A 123 -18.42 -8.01 2.71
C LEU A 123 -17.88 -8.11 1.27
N SER A 124 -18.01 -7.03 0.48
CA SER A 124 -17.43 -6.92 -0.85
C SER A 124 -15.92 -7.17 -0.84
N ARG A 125 -15.18 -6.56 0.08
CA ARG A 125 -13.71 -6.77 0.24
C ARG A 125 -13.38 -8.20 0.63
N THR A 126 -14.16 -8.83 1.51
CA THR A 126 -13.92 -10.22 1.92
C THR A 126 -14.13 -11.19 0.75
N TRP A 127 -15.19 -10.97 -0.04
CA TRP A 127 -15.45 -11.74 -1.26
C TRP A 127 -14.34 -11.57 -2.28
N GLU A 128 -13.89 -10.33 -2.51
CA GLU A 128 -12.79 -9.99 -3.43
C GLU A 128 -11.48 -10.72 -3.06
N ARG A 129 -11.11 -10.74 -1.78
CA ARG A 129 -9.90 -11.47 -1.33
C ARG A 129 -10.04 -12.97 -1.57
N ALA A 130 -11.19 -13.54 -1.22
CA ALA A 130 -11.42 -14.97 -1.33
C ALA A 130 -11.36 -15.46 -2.80
N ILE A 131 -11.91 -14.69 -3.74
CA ILE A 131 -11.86 -15.05 -5.16
C ILE A 131 -10.44 -14.92 -5.73
N VAL A 132 -9.69 -13.87 -5.37
CA VAL A 132 -8.30 -13.70 -5.82
C VAL A 132 -7.41 -14.81 -5.29
N GLU A 133 -7.55 -15.20 -4.01
CA GLU A 133 -6.81 -16.34 -3.44
C GLU A 133 -7.20 -17.67 -4.11
N HIS A 134 -8.49 -17.86 -4.42
CA HIS A 134 -8.96 -19.08 -5.09
C HIS A 134 -8.39 -19.22 -6.51
N LEU A 135 -8.36 -18.12 -7.27
CA LEU A 135 -7.92 -18.13 -8.65
C LEU A 135 -6.41 -18.04 -8.79
N SER A 136 -5.71 -17.36 -7.88
CA SER A 136 -4.23 -17.28 -7.88
C SER A 136 -3.57 -18.64 -7.67
N ASN A 137 -4.26 -19.57 -7.01
CA ASN A 137 -3.75 -20.93 -6.77
C ASN A 137 -4.01 -21.89 -7.94
N ARG A 138 -4.62 -21.42 -9.03
CA ARG A 138 -4.91 -22.23 -10.21
C ARG A 138 -4.07 -21.81 -11.41
N GLU A 139 -3.63 -22.80 -12.17
CA GLU A 139 -3.02 -22.58 -13.47
C GLU A 139 -4.07 -22.73 -14.58
N PHE A 140 -4.09 -21.77 -15.51
CA PHE A 140 -4.95 -21.80 -16.69
C PHE A 140 -4.08 -22.13 -17.92
N PRO A 141 -4.30 -23.26 -18.61
CA PRO A 141 -3.40 -23.72 -19.67
C PRO A 141 -3.51 -22.92 -20.97
N LEU A 142 -4.63 -22.22 -21.19
CA LEU A 142 -4.96 -21.51 -22.43
C LEU A 142 -4.72 -20.00 -22.36
N VAL A 143 -4.69 -19.44 -21.14
CA VAL A 143 -4.61 -18.00 -20.88
C VAL A 143 -3.74 -17.72 -19.67
N GLU A 144 -2.89 -16.70 -19.76
CA GLU A 144 -2.18 -16.16 -18.60
C GLU A 144 -3.08 -15.11 -17.95
N VAL A 145 -3.44 -15.31 -16.68
CA VAL A 145 -4.35 -14.43 -15.96
C VAL A 145 -3.61 -13.72 -14.84
N ALA A 146 -3.66 -12.39 -14.85
CA ALA A 146 -3.20 -11.56 -13.76
C ALA A 146 -4.41 -10.97 -13.05
N PHE A 147 -4.44 -11.07 -11.72
CA PHE A 147 -5.50 -10.52 -10.89
C PHE A 147 -5.02 -9.27 -10.18
N SER A 148 -5.89 -8.26 -10.09
CA SER A 148 -5.68 -7.07 -9.29
C SER A 148 -6.91 -6.85 -8.42
N ALA A 149 -6.73 -6.83 -7.11
CA ALA A 149 -7.77 -6.46 -6.15
C ALA A 149 -7.60 -5.00 -5.71
N SER A 150 -8.70 -4.39 -5.28
CA SER A 150 -8.79 -3.01 -4.79
C SER A 150 -7.89 -2.78 -3.57
N ASP A 151 -7.84 -3.75 -2.64
CA ASP A 151 -6.99 -3.70 -1.44
C ASP A 151 -5.57 -4.24 -1.66
N SER A 152 -5.20 -4.71 -2.86
CA SER A 152 -3.92 -5.40 -3.08
C SER A 152 -2.70 -4.53 -2.76
N LEU A 153 -2.78 -3.23 -3.02
CA LEU A 153 -1.73 -2.27 -2.71
C LEU A 153 -1.61 -2.02 -1.19
N ASP A 154 -2.74 -1.90 -0.49
CA ASP A 154 -2.76 -1.70 0.95
C ASP A 154 -2.25 -2.93 1.70
N GLN A 155 -2.61 -4.14 1.24
CA GLN A 155 -2.08 -5.40 1.77
C GLN A 155 -0.58 -5.54 1.54
N ALA A 156 -0.10 -5.27 0.31
CA ALA A 156 1.33 -5.28 0.02
C ALA A 156 2.10 -4.28 0.88
N GLN A 157 1.49 -3.11 1.15
CA GLN A 157 2.06 -2.10 2.03
C GLN A 157 2.12 -2.57 3.49
N GLU A 158 1.07 -3.21 4.01
CA GLU A 158 1.05 -3.77 5.37
C GLU A 158 2.06 -4.91 5.57
N GLU A 159 2.20 -5.80 4.59
CA GLU A 159 3.22 -6.87 4.63
C GLU A 159 4.63 -6.29 4.66
N LEU A 160 4.92 -5.30 3.79
CA LEU A 160 6.18 -4.59 3.78
C LEU A 160 6.44 -3.85 5.10
N LEU A 161 5.42 -3.22 5.68
CA LEU A 161 5.52 -2.53 6.96
C LEU A 161 5.81 -3.51 8.10
N SER A 162 5.17 -4.68 8.13
CA SER A 162 5.39 -5.69 9.18
C SER A 162 6.84 -6.19 9.20
N SER A 163 7.38 -6.50 8.02
CA SER A 163 8.79 -6.89 7.85
C SER A 163 9.73 -5.73 8.16
N ALA A 164 9.38 -4.51 7.76
CA ALA A 164 10.16 -3.30 8.05
C ALA A 164 10.23 -3.01 9.56
N VAL A 165 9.15 -3.19 10.32
CA VAL A 165 9.12 -2.99 11.77
C VAL A 165 10.05 -3.99 12.48
N ALA A 166 10.03 -5.26 12.08
CA ALA A 166 10.94 -6.26 12.65
C ALA A 166 12.42 -5.90 12.37
N ASN A 167 12.74 -5.54 11.12
CA ASN A 167 14.07 -5.09 10.74
C ASN A 167 14.48 -3.80 11.46
N PHE A 168 13.53 -2.90 11.71
CA PHE A 168 13.76 -1.65 12.44
C PHE A 168 14.18 -1.90 13.88
N ILE A 169 13.49 -2.78 14.60
CA ILE A 169 13.87 -3.17 15.97
C ILE A 169 15.31 -3.70 15.97
N GLY A 170 15.64 -4.57 15.01
CA GLY A 170 17.02 -5.07 14.82
C GLY A 170 18.04 -3.96 14.60
N MET A 171 17.73 -2.98 13.75
CA MET A 171 18.60 -1.82 13.50
C MET A 171 18.77 -0.93 14.74
N VAL A 172 17.71 -0.66 15.51
CA VAL A 172 17.80 0.12 16.75
C VAL A 172 18.68 -0.59 17.78
N VAL A 173 18.53 -1.90 17.95
CA VAL A 173 19.37 -2.70 18.85
C VAL A 173 20.83 -2.68 18.37
N LEU A 174 21.09 -2.87 17.08
CA LEU A 174 22.44 -2.82 16.54
C LEU A 174 23.09 -1.43 16.72
N MET A 175 22.37 -0.37 16.38
CA MET A 175 22.85 1.01 16.51
C MET A 175 23.10 1.38 17.96
N THR A 176 22.24 0.97 18.90
CA THR A 176 22.48 1.20 20.33
C THR A 176 23.69 0.43 20.84
N VAL A 177 23.89 -0.83 20.43
CA VAL A 177 25.09 -1.59 20.82
C VAL A 177 26.37 -0.96 20.26
N LEU A 178 26.36 -0.53 19.00
CA LEU A 178 27.48 0.20 18.40
C LEU A 178 27.69 1.57 19.07
N ALA A 179 26.61 2.26 19.45
CA ALA A 179 26.68 3.51 20.22
C ALA A 179 27.32 3.29 21.59
N MET A 180 26.92 2.22 22.29
CA MET A 180 27.52 1.83 23.56
C MET A 180 29.02 1.55 23.39
N PHE A 181 29.40 0.78 22.36
CA PHE A 181 30.79 0.46 22.08
C PHE A 181 31.62 1.70 21.71
N THR A 182 31.10 2.60 20.90
CA THR A 182 31.79 3.85 20.52
C THR A 182 31.92 4.84 21.68
N CYS A 183 30.98 4.79 22.63
CA CYS A 183 31.04 5.54 23.88
C CYS A 183 31.91 4.86 24.96
N MET A 184 32.31 3.60 24.75
CA MET A 184 33.33 2.93 25.58
C MET A 184 34.72 3.36 25.13
N MET A 185 35.33 4.25 25.89
CA MET A 185 36.75 4.57 25.72
C MET A 185 37.59 3.43 26.29
N LEU A 186 38.36 2.75 25.43
CA LEU A 186 39.25 1.63 25.77
C LEU A 186 40.36 1.98 26.79
N ARG A 187 40.57 3.28 27.08
CA ARG A 187 41.71 3.77 27.88
C ARG A 187 41.34 4.36 29.24
N ASP A 188 40.12 4.90 29.40
CA ASP A 188 39.68 5.57 30.64
C ASP A 188 38.26 5.16 31.02
N ASN A 189 38.13 4.31 32.05
CA ASN A 189 36.86 3.77 32.52
C ASN A 189 35.93 4.85 33.12
N VAL A 190 36.50 5.95 33.62
CA VAL A 190 35.77 7.10 34.22
C VAL A 190 35.08 7.97 33.17
N MET A 191 35.58 7.97 31.92
CA MET A 191 35.02 8.73 30.81
C MET A 191 34.04 7.91 29.95
N SER A 192 34.01 6.59 30.13
CA SER A 192 33.06 5.72 29.44
C SER A 192 31.66 5.90 30.02
N LYS A 193 30.73 6.45 29.21
CA LYS A 193 29.31 6.61 29.58
C LYS A 193 28.43 5.80 28.62
N PRO A 194 28.57 4.45 28.59
CA PRO A 194 27.85 3.60 27.66
C PRO A 194 26.33 3.61 27.89
N TRP A 195 25.87 4.02 29.07
CA TRP A 195 24.45 4.11 29.38
C TRP A 195 23.74 5.31 28.72
N LEU A 196 24.47 6.33 28.25
CA LEU A 196 23.85 7.53 27.65
C LEU A 196 23.01 7.21 26.39
N PRO A 197 23.52 6.45 25.39
CA PRO A 197 22.71 6.03 24.24
C PRO A 197 21.48 5.20 24.61
N LEU A 198 21.57 4.37 25.65
CA LEU A 198 20.45 3.55 26.12
C LEU A 198 19.35 4.41 26.75
N VAL A 199 19.73 5.34 27.62
CA VAL A 199 18.79 6.31 28.23
C VAL A 199 18.13 7.17 27.15
N ALA A 200 18.86 7.55 26.11
CA ALA A 200 18.32 8.29 24.98
C ALA A 200 17.20 7.53 24.26
N VAL A 201 17.44 6.26 23.90
CA VAL A 201 16.43 5.44 23.21
C VAL A 201 15.19 5.23 24.07
N VAL A 202 15.36 4.96 25.37
CA VAL A 202 14.23 4.83 26.30
C VAL A 202 13.43 6.13 26.39
N THR A 203 14.12 7.29 26.48
CA THR A 203 13.47 8.60 26.56
C THR A 203 12.67 8.92 25.31
N VAL A 204 13.23 8.65 24.12
CA VAL A 204 12.51 8.86 22.85
C VAL A 204 11.33 7.91 22.74
N ALA A 205 11.48 6.64 23.10
CA ALA A 205 10.38 5.68 23.07
C ALA A 205 9.22 6.11 24.00
N MET A 206 9.53 6.59 25.21
CA MET A 206 8.52 7.14 26.11
C MET A 206 7.86 8.41 25.55
N ALA A 207 8.63 9.29 24.89
CA ALA A 207 8.09 10.48 24.25
C ALA A 207 7.08 10.13 23.15
N VAL A 208 7.42 9.20 22.26
CA VAL A 208 6.51 8.69 21.20
C VAL A 208 5.24 8.10 21.82
N VAL A 209 5.36 7.18 22.78
CA VAL A 209 4.19 6.58 23.43
C VAL A 209 3.31 7.63 24.09
N SER A 210 3.92 8.63 24.75
CA SER A 210 3.18 9.70 25.43
C SER A 210 2.44 10.61 24.46
N ALA A 211 3.04 10.92 23.31
CA ALA A 211 2.46 11.80 22.32
C ALA A 211 1.34 11.08 21.56
N MET A 212 1.56 9.82 21.15
CA MET A 212 0.51 8.96 20.58
C MET A 212 -0.68 8.82 21.54
N GLY A 213 -0.42 8.61 22.83
CA GLY A 213 -1.46 8.51 23.86
C GLY A 213 -2.24 9.81 24.05
N LEU A 214 -1.56 10.95 24.10
CA LEU A 214 -2.20 12.27 24.21
C LEU A 214 -3.08 12.58 23.01
N LEU A 215 -2.65 12.21 21.80
CA LEU A 215 -3.36 12.55 20.58
C LEU A 215 -4.50 11.56 20.29
N SER A 216 -4.35 10.31 20.70
CA SER A 216 -5.46 9.35 20.79
C SER A 216 -6.54 9.86 21.76
N PHE A 217 -6.15 10.43 22.90
CA PHE A 217 -7.09 11.07 23.84
C PHE A 217 -7.81 12.28 23.20
N CYS A 218 -7.16 13.02 22.31
CA CYS A 218 -7.77 14.10 21.53
C CYS A 218 -8.67 13.62 20.37
N GLY A 219 -8.83 12.30 20.16
CA GLY A 219 -9.70 11.73 19.13
C GLY A 219 -9.17 11.82 17.70
N LEU A 220 -7.85 11.96 17.53
CA LEU A 220 -7.23 11.97 16.20
C LEU A 220 -7.10 10.53 15.65
N PRO A 221 -7.49 10.29 14.38
CA PRO A 221 -7.40 8.96 13.79
C PRO A 221 -5.94 8.54 13.57
N PHE A 222 -5.66 7.28 13.87
CA PHE A 222 -4.36 6.65 13.60
C PHE A 222 -4.21 6.40 12.09
N ASN A 223 -3.01 6.65 11.56
CA ASN A 223 -2.68 6.42 10.14
C ASN A 223 -1.48 5.48 10.06
N GLN A 224 -1.44 4.64 9.03
CA GLN A 224 -0.32 3.75 8.77
C GLN A 224 1.01 4.52 8.63
N ALA A 225 0.97 5.76 8.12
CA ALA A 225 2.17 6.60 8.02
C ALA A 225 2.79 6.96 9.40
N ALA A 226 2.00 6.91 10.49
CA ALA A 226 2.49 7.11 11.85
C ALA A 226 3.46 5.99 12.29
N LEU A 227 3.43 4.82 11.64
CA LEU A 227 4.39 3.73 11.91
C LEU A 227 5.84 4.09 11.55
N LEU A 228 6.04 5.11 10.69
CA LEU A 228 7.37 5.61 10.33
C LEU A 228 7.89 6.68 11.30
N MET A 229 7.02 7.28 12.13
CA MET A 229 7.41 8.34 13.08
C MET A 229 8.42 7.88 14.14
N PRO A 230 8.28 6.70 14.77
CA PRO A 230 9.27 6.21 15.73
C PRO A 230 10.67 6.09 15.14
N PHE A 231 10.79 5.75 13.85
CA PHE A 231 12.06 5.67 13.14
C PHE A 231 12.75 7.04 13.08
N LEU A 232 12.02 8.06 12.64
CA LEU A 232 12.54 9.41 12.49
C LEU A 232 12.94 10.03 13.83
N LEU A 233 12.10 9.87 14.85
CA LEU A 233 12.34 10.43 16.18
C LEU A 233 13.50 9.73 16.91
N LEU A 234 13.64 8.41 16.74
CA LEU A 234 14.79 7.69 17.28
C LEU A 234 16.08 8.11 16.59
N TRP A 235 16.05 8.32 15.27
CA TRP A 235 17.20 8.80 14.52
C TRP A 235 17.67 10.19 14.97
N THR A 236 16.76 11.17 15.05
CA THR A 236 17.11 12.53 15.50
C THR A 236 17.55 12.54 16.97
N GLY A 237 16.87 11.79 17.83
CA GLY A 237 17.23 11.66 19.25
C GLY A 237 18.63 11.10 19.48
N LEU A 238 19.00 10.02 18.77
CA LEU A 238 20.36 9.46 18.83
C LEU A 238 21.41 10.45 18.31
N HIS A 239 21.12 11.16 17.22
CA HIS A 239 22.01 12.17 16.66
C HIS A 239 22.34 13.29 17.68
N HIS A 240 21.34 13.78 18.41
CA HIS A 240 21.54 14.80 19.45
C HIS A 240 22.44 14.31 20.59
N VAL A 241 22.28 13.03 21.00
CA VAL A 241 23.10 12.44 22.07
C VAL A 241 24.54 12.26 21.62
N PHE A 242 24.77 11.79 20.38
CA PHE A 242 26.12 11.71 19.84
C PHE A 242 26.79 13.07 19.72
N PHE A 243 26.04 14.08 19.26
CA PHE A 243 26.55 15.45 19.20
C PHE A 243 26.96 15.94 20.60
N MET A 244 26.11 15.76 21.61
CA MET A 244 26.41 16.13 22.99
C MET A 244 27.66 15.42 23.54
N ILE A 245 27.81 14.12 23.30
CA ILE A 245 28.98 13.33 23.72
C ILE A 245 30.24 13.81 22.99
N SER A 246 30.14 14.17 21.71
CA SER A 246 31.28 14.67 20.93
C SER A 246 31.81 15.99 21.50
N THR A 247 30.91 16.94 21.83
CA THR A 247 31.29 18.22 22.44
C THR A 247 31.85 18.01 23.85
N TRP A 248 31.23 17.12 24.65
CA TRP A 248 31.74 16.73 25.96
C TRP A 248 33.19 16.22 25.89
N ARG A 249 33.52 15.41 24.87
CA ARG A 249 34.86 14.86 24.66
C ARG A 249 35.88 15.89 24.16
N CYS A 250 35.43 16.96 23.51
CA CYS A 250 36.28 18.05 23.04
C CYS A 250 36.60 19.07 24.15
N ASN A 251 35.79 19.16 25.20
CA ASN A 251 36.06 20.04 26.33
C ASN A 251 37.22 19.50 27.19
N ASN A 252 38.10 20.41 27.63
CA ASN A 252 39.22 20.06 28.50
C ASN A 252 38.72 19.84 29.93
N PHE A 253 38.84 18.62 30.45
CA PHE A 253 38.47 18.23 31.83
C PHE A 253 39.37 18.81 32.93
N SER A 254 39.99 19.97 32.71
CA SER A 254 40.84 20.61 33.71
C SER A 254 40.03 21.41 34.74
N SER A 255 38.74 21.61 34.50
CA SER A 255 37.76 22.29 35.35
C SER A 255 36.87 21.31 36.14
N ASP A 256 36.13 21.81 37.14
CA ASP A 256 35.16 21.02 37.92
C ASP A 256 34.08 20.41 37.00
N ILE A 257 33.56 19.22 37.34
CA ILE A 257 32.57 18.49 36.52
C ILE A 257 31.35 19.37 36.21
N LYS A 258 30.95 20.22 37.15
CA LYS A 258 29.83 21.16 36.98
C LYS A 258 30.09 22.17 35.87
N GLU A 259 31.30 22.71 35.82
CA GLU A 259 31.71 23.70 34.82
C GLU A 259 31.77 23.05 33.43
N THR A 260 32.32 21.83 33.32
CA THR A 260 32.32 21.09 32.06
C THR A 260 30.91 20.78 31.55
N ILE A 261 29.97 20.42 32.44
CA ILE A 261 28.55 20.19 32.07
C ILE A 261 27.91 21.49 31.59
N GLN A 262 28.15 22.60 32.29
CA GLN A 262 27.61 23.89 31.93
C GLN A 262 28.10 24.33 30.54
N GLU A 263 29.41 24.30 30.30
CA GLU A 263 29.99 24.66 29.00
C GLU A 263 29.49 23.75 27.87
N THR A 264 29.42 22.44 28.11
CA THR A 264 28.91 21.49 27.11
C THR A 264 27.45 21.77 26.79
N LEU A 265 26.62 22.03 27.81
CA LEU A 265 25.19 22.30 27.64
C LEU A 265 24.93 23.67 26.99
N GLU A 266 25.77 24.67 27.26
CA GLU A 266 25.65 26.00 26.64
C GLU A 266 25.86 25.91 25.12
N VAL A 267 26.86 25.15 24.67
CA VAL A 267 27.14 24.96 23.24
C VAL A 267 26.15 23.99 22.59
N THR A 268 25.89 22.84 23.22
CA THR A 268 25.06 21.79 22.59
C THR A 268 23.57 22.05 22.73
N GLY A 269 23.13 22.57 23.88
CA GLY A 269 21.73 22.83 24.18
C GLY A 269 21.14 23.93 23.30
N THR A 270 21.89 24.99 23.01
CA THR A 270 21.45 26.05 22.08
C THR A 270 21.25 25.51 20.66
N SER A 271 22.17 24.68 20.16
CA SER A 271 22.04 24.04 18.84
C SER A 271 20.85 23.07 18.76
N ILE A 272 20.69 22.21 19.77
CA ILE A 272 19.60 21.22 19.83
C ILE A 272 18.23 21.92 19.94
N THR A 273 18.12 22.98 20.74
CA THR A 273 16.86 23.74 20.87
C THR A 273 16.46 24.44 19.56
N ILE A 274 17.42 25.00 18.83
CA ILE A 274 17.15 25.59 17.51
C ILE A 274 16.70 24.51 16.51
N ALA A 275 17.37 23.36 16.49
CA ALA A 275 17.02 22.24 15.60
C ALA A 275 15.60 21.73 15.89
N THR A 276 15.30 21.43 17.15
CA THR A 276 13.98 20.93 17.58
C THR A 276 12.86 21.95 17.35
N LEU A 277 13.10 23.24 17.59
CA LEU A 277 12.13 24.30 17.27
C LEU A 277 11.85 24.37 15.76
N THR A 278 12.90 24.24 14.95
CA THR A 278 12.77 24.23 13.49
C THR A 278 11.97 23.02 13.01
N GLU A 279 12.20 21.84 13.59
CA GLU A 279 11.41 20.64 13.30
C GLU A 279 9.92 20.86 13.64
N ILE A 280 9.61 21.43 14.81
CA ILE A 280 8.22 21.75 15.21
C ILE A 280 7.55 22.67 14.18
N VAL A 281 8.24 23.73 13.75
CA VAL A 281 7.71 24.68 12.76
C VAL A 281 7.49 23.99 11.41
N ILE A 282 8.42 23.14 10.96
CA ILE A 282 8.29 22.40 9.71
C ILE A 282 7.11 21.43 9.77
N PHE A 283 6.95 20.67 10.86
CA PHE A 283 5.80 19.77 11.05
C PHE A 283 4.47 20.53 10.99
N PHE A 284 4.40 21.71 11.61
CA PHE A 284 3.21 22.55 11.57
C PHE A 284 2.89 23.04 10.15
N ILE A 285 3.89 23.49 9.40
CA ILE A 285 3.71 23.91 8.00
C ILE A 285 3.27 22.72 7.14
N CYS A 286 3.92 21.56 7.29
CA CYS A 286 3.59 20.36 6.54
C CYS A 286 2.18 19.83 6.86
N ALA A 287 1.69 20.01 8.09
CA ALA A 287 0.30 19.69 8.45
C ALA A 287 -0.73 20.56 7.70
N THR A 288 -0.35 21.74 7.22
CA THR A 288 -1.21 22.62 6.41
C THR A 288 -1.03 22.46 4.89
N SER A 289 -0.09 21.60 4.46
CA SER A 289 0.24 21.40 3.04
C SER A 289 -0.96 20.93 2.21
N SER A 290 -0.99 21.29 0.93
CA SER A 290 -2.00 20.85 -0.05
C SER A 290 -1.82 19.39 -0.48
N VAL A 291 -0.65 18.81 -0.27
CA VAL A 291 -0.33 17.43 -0.65
C VAL A 291 -0.95 16.46 0.36
N PRO A 292 -1.91 15.60 -0.03
CA PRO A 292 -2.63 14.73 0.90
C PRO A 292 -1.74 13.80 1.71
N VAL A 293 -0.69 13.23 1.10
CA VAL A 293 0.25 12.32 1.76
C VAL A 293 1.04 13.03 2.86
N ILE A 294 1.58 14.22 2.56
CA ILE A 294 2.36 15.02 3.53
C ILE A 294 1.46 15.51 4.66
N ARG A 295 0.25 15.96 4.31
CA ARG A 295 -0.77 16.38 5.27
C ARG A 295 -1.16 15.22 6.17
N ALA A 296 -1.42 14.03 5.61
CA ALA A 296 -1.79 12.86 6.39
C ALA A 296 -0.66 12.47 7.35
N PHE A 297 0.59 12.46 6.89
CA PHE A 297 1.77 12.19 7.71
C PHE A 297 1.96 13.21 8.84
N CYS A 298 1.82 14.51 8.57
CA CYS A 298 2.08 15.57 9.56
C CYS A 298 0.87 15.90 10.44
N ARG A 299 -0.34 15.56 10.00
CA ARG A 299 -1.58 15.65 10.80
C ARG A 299 -1.73 14.45 11.71
N THR A 300 -1.08 13.33 11.37
CA THR A 300 -1.04 12.18 12.26
C THR A 300 -0.08 12.39 13.40
N PRO A 301 -0.47 11.96 14.60
CA PRO A 301 0.23 12.32 15.81
C PRO A 301 1.60 11.66 15.93
N VAL A 302 2.58 12.46 16.39
CA VAL A 302 3.77 12.00 17.13
C VAL A 302 3.32 11.27 18.38
#